data_AF-A0A1F7GXR9-F1
#
_entry.id   AF-A0A1F7GXR9-F1
#
_cell.length_a   1.000
_cell.length_b   1.000
_cell.length_c   1.000
_cell.angle_alpha   90.00
_cell.angle_beta   90.00
_cell.angle_gamma   90.00
#
_symmetry.space_group_name_H-M   'P 1'
#
loop_
_entity.id
_entity.type
_entity.pdbx_description
1 polymer ?
#
loop_
_entity_poly.entity_id
_entity_poly.type
_entity_poly.pdbx_seq_one_letter_code
_entity_poly.pdbx_strand_id
1 'polypeptide(L)'
;MIRTQIYLPENQTEKLKELAYKQHISVSEVVRRTIDEKIIKTKPSVKQKKTIKKYKNAGEWLLSMARDAERRGFKGPKDLASNVDKYLYGGKQ
;
A
#
# COMPACT_ATOMS: atom_id res chain seq x y z
N MET A 1 -11.33 3.41 23.33
CA MET A 1 -12.46 3.62 22.39
C MET A 1 -13.42 4.61 23.02
N ILE A 2 -14.04 5.48 22.22
CA ILE A 2 -15.08 6.42 22.68
C ILE A 2 -16.44 5.82 22.33
N ARG A 3 -17.39 5.83 23.27
CA ARG A 3 -18.77 5.39 23.00
C ARG A 3 -19.54 6.53 22.35
N THR A 4 -20.04 6.30 21.14
CA THR A 4 -20.83 7.28 20.40
C THR A 4 -22.23 6.74 20.17
N GLN A 5 -23.25 7.55 20.45
CA GLN A 5 -24.63 7.29 20.08
C GLN A 5 -24.93 8.00 18.77
N ILE A 6 -25.48 7.28 17.79
CA ILE A 6 -25.85 7.82 16.48
C ILE A 6 -27.31 7.47 16.20
N TYR A 7 -28.04 8.41 15.62
CA TYR A 7 -29.39 8.16 15.15
C TYR A 7 -29.34 7.58 13.75
N LEU A 8 -29.98 6.44 13.54
CA LEU A 8 -30.08 5.77 12.25
C LEU A 8 -31.56 5.55 11.90
N PRO A 9 -31.97 5.85 10.67
CA PRO A 9 -33.27 5.44 10.17
C PRO A 9 -33.47 3.91 10.26
N GLU A 10 -34.71 3.48 10.42
CA GLU A 10 -35.08 2.08 10.59
C GLU A 10 -34.55 1.20 9.44
N ASN A 11 -34.74 1.65 8.20
CA ASN A 11 -34.26 0.96 7.01
C ASN A 11 -32.73 0.75 6.96
N GLN A 12 -31.94 1.64 7.58
CA GLN A 12 -30.48 1.48 7.66
C GLN A 12 -30.12 0.46 8.73
N THR A 13 -30.87 0.46 9.83
CA THR A 13 -30.67 -0.48 10.94
C THR A 13 -30.98 -1.92 10.50
N GLU A 14 -32.05 -2.12 9.72
CA GLU A 14 -32.38 -3.43 9.14
C GLU A 14 -31.27 -3.94 8.21
N LYS A 15 -30.79 -3.11 7.28
CA LYS A 15 -29.69 -3.47 6.38
C LYS A 15 -28.40 -3.81 7.12
N LEU A 16 -28.09 -3.08 8.19
CA LEU A 16 -26.93 -3.38 9.04
C LEU A 16 -27.07 -4.72 9.77
N LYS A 17 -28.28 -5.06 10.25
CA LYS A 17 -28.56 -6.37 10.86
C LYS A 17 -28.44 -7.51 9.86
N GLU A 18 -28.97 -7.35 8.65
CA GLU A 18 -28.83 -8.35 7.59
C GLU A 18 -27.36 -8.58 7.21
N LEU A 19 -26.58 -7.51 7.06
CA LEU A 19 -25.15 -7.60 6.76
C LEU A 19 -24.38 -8.26 7.90
N ALA A 20 -24.69 -7.91 9.14
CA ALA A 20 -24.11 -8.52 10.34
C ALA A 20 -24.40 -10.03 10.38
N TYR A 21 -25.63 -10.43 10.08
CA TYR A 21 -26.05 -11.83 10.02
C TYR A 21 -25.30 -12.60 8.93
N LYS A 22 -25.25 -12.07 7.70
CA LYS A 22 -24.55 -12.69 6.57
C LYS A 22 -23.04 -12.87 6.82
N GLN A 23 -22.43 -11.97 7.58
CA GLN A 23 -20.99 -11.97 7.85
C GLN A 23 -20.62 -12.61 9.19
N HIS A 24 -21.61 -13.08 9.98
CA HIS A 24 -21.41 -13.62 11.33
C HIS A 24 -20.61 -12.69 12.26
N ILE A 25 -20.86 -11.38 12.18
CA ILE A 25 -20.21 -10.38 13.03
C ILE A 25 -21.24 -9.46 13.69
N SER A 26 -20.82 -8.72 14.71
CA SER A 26 -21.72 -7.76 15.37
C SER A 26 -22.06 -6.57 14.47
N VAL A 27 -23.25 -5.98 14.66
CA VAL A 27 -23.65 -4.74 13.98
C VAL A 27 -22.63 -3.62 14.20
N SER A 28 -22.07 -3.51 15.41
CA SER A 28 -21.03 -2.52 15.72
C SER A 28 -19.75 -2.73 14.92
N GLU A 29 -19.38 -3.98 14.64
CA GLU A 29 -18.23 -4.33 13.81
C GLU A 29 -18.47 -3.98 12.34
N VAL A 30 -19.69 -4.24 11.82
CA VAL A 30 -20.10 -3.80 10.47
C VAL A 30 -19.98 -2.28 10.34
N VAL A 31 -20.49 -1.53 11.33
CA VAL A 31 -20.43 -0.07 11.34
C VAL A 31 -18.99 0.42 11.34
N ARG A 32 -18.12 -0.13 12.20
CA ARG A 32 -16.69 0.23 12.24
C ARG A 32 -16.00 0.00 10.90
N ARG A 33 -16.13 -1.21 10.32
CA ARG A 33 -15.51 -1.54 9.02
C ARG A 33 -16.00 -0.64 7.91
N THR A 34 -17.30 -0.34 7.87
CA THR A 34 -17.88 0.53 6.85
C THR A 34 -17.35 1.96 6.98
N ILE A 35 -17.23 2.47 8.22
CA ILE A 35 -16.65 3.78 8.49
C ILE A 35 -15.17 3.80 8.09
N ASP A 36 -14.38 2.80 8.49
CA ASP A 36 -12.96 2.70 8.16
C ASP A 36 -12.75 2.65 6.65
N GLU A 37 -13.47 1.78 5.94
CA GLU A 37 -13.40 1.68 4.49
C GLU A 37 -13.75 3.01 3.81
N LYS A 38 -14.80 3.69 4.28
CA LYS A 38 -15.25 4.93 3.68
C LYS A 38 -14.29 6.08 4.00
N ILE A 39 -13.79 6.21 5.23
CA ILE A 39 -12.77 7.22 5.58
C ILE A 39 -11.47 6.97 4.81
N ILE A 40 -11.06 5.71 4.64
CA ILE A 40 -9.88 5.35 3.83
C ILE A 40 -10.10 5.72 2.36
N LYS A 41 -11.31 5.53 1.82
CA LYS A 41 -11.66 5.86 0.42
C LYS A 41 -11.91 7.36 0.19
N THR A 42 -12.41 8.07 1.20
CA THR A 42 -12.89 9.46 1.08
C THR A 42 -11.82 10.49 1.43
N LYS A 43 -10.69 10.13 2.07
CA LYS A 43 -9.53 11.03 2.18
C LYS A 43 -9.06 11.44 0.76
N PRO A 44 -9.34 12.66 0.27
CA PRO A 44 -8.85 13.12 -1.01
C PRO A 44 -7.47 13.70 -0.74
N SER A 45 -6.48 12.83 -0.54
CA SER A 45 -5.09 13.27 -0.41
C SER A 45 -4.12 12.13 -0.69
N VAL A 46 -3.56 12.26 -1.89
CA VAL A 46 -2.17 11.95 -2.24
C VAL A 46 -1.88 10.49 -2.59
N LYS A 47 -1.78 10.29 -3.91
CA LYS A 47 -1.21 9.15 -4.64
C LYS A 47 -2.11 7.92 -4.70
N GLN A 48 -2.79 7.81 -5.84
CA GLN A 48 -2.73 6.63 -6.70
C GLN A 48 -1.99 5.47 -6.02
N LYS A 49 -2.73 4.51 -5.47
CA LYS A 49 -2.21 3.17 -5.24
C LYS A 49 -1.94 2.53 -6.62
N LYS A 50 -0.90 3.00 -7.32
CA LYS A 50 0.05 2.05 -7.90
C LYS A 50 0.51 1.24 -6.70
N THR A 51 0.26 -0.05 -6.75
CA THR A 51 0.73 -1.07 -5.81
C THR A 51 2.16 -0.76 -5.34
N ILE A 52 2.29 -0.03 -4.23
CA ILE A 52 3.57 0.10 -3.53
C ILE A 52 3.79 -1.29 -2.95
N LYS A 53 4.53 -2.13 -3.67
CA LYS A 53 5.03 -3.39 -3.12
C LYS A 53 5.75 -3.00 -1.83
N LYS A 54 5.21 -3.39 -0.68
CA LYS A 54 5.90 -3.24 0.59
C LYS A 54 7.10 -4.18 0.53
N TYR A 55 8.26 -3.65 0.17
CA TYR A 55 9.52 -4.38 0.27
C TYR A 55 9.80 -4.62 1.76
N LYS A 56 10.08 -5.87 2.14
CA LYS A 56 10.29 -6.24 3.54
C LYS A 56 11.63 -5.71 4.07
N ASN A 57 12.58 -5.44 3.18
CA ASN A 57 13.90 -4.92 3.50
C ASN A 57 14.49 -4.09 2.34
N ALA A 58 15.56 -3.35 2.62
CA ALA A 58 16.25 -2.52 1.61
C ALA A 58 16.83 -3.36 0.45
N GLY A 59 17.23 -4.60 0.71
CA GLY A 59 17.75 -5.52 -0.31
C GLY A 59 16.71 -5.92 -1.35
N GLU A 60 15.49 -6.24 -0.92
CA GLU A 60 14.36 -6.55 -1.81
C GLU A 60 13.99 -5.35 -2.68
N TRP A 61 14.09 -4.13 -2.12
CA TRP A 61 13.88 -2.90 -2.86
C TRP A 61 14.91 -2.73 -3.98
N LEU A 62 16.21 -2.86 -3.66
CA LEU A 62 17.31 -2.79 -4.63
C LEU A 62 17.18 -3.87 -5.71
N LEU A 63 16.88 -5.12 -5.33
CA LEU A 63 16.70 -6.23 -6.27
C LEU A 63 15.56 -5.95 -7.25
N SER A 64 14.47 -5.32 -6.78
CA SER A 64 13.34 -4.99 -7.64
C SER A 64 13.68 -3.92 -8.68
N MET A 65 14.53 -2.96 -8.33
CA MET A 65 15.00 -1.94 -9.24
C MET A 65 15.97 -2.52 -10.28
N ALA A 66 16.87 -3.41 -9.87
CA ALA A 66 17.75 -4.12 -10.79
C ALA A 66 16.95 -4.90 -11.84
N ARG A 67 15.93 -5.65 -11.42
CA ARG A 67 15.02 -6.38 -12.35
C ARG A 67 14.21 -5.47 -13.26
N ASP A 68 13.92 -4.25 -12.86
CA ASP A 68 13.21 -3.28 -13.73
C ASP A 68 14.17 -2.69 -14.77
N ALA A 69 15.41 -2.40 -14.38
CA ALA A 69 16.46 -1.95 -15.29
C ALA A 69 16.77 -3.00 -16.37
N GLU A 70 16.91 -4.27 -15.98
CA GLU A 70 17.10 -5.39 -16.92
C GLU A 70 15.94 -5.51 -17.91
N ARG A 71 14.69 -5.39 -17.45
CA ARG A 71 13.49 -5.44 -18.32
C ARG A 71 13.45 -4.31 -19.33
N ARG A 72 14.02 -3.15 -19.00
CA ARG A 72 14.14 -2.01 -19.91
C ARG A 72 15.37 -2.12 -20.83
N GLY A 73 16.12 -3.21 -20.76
CA GLY A 73 17.29 -3.47 -21.60
C GLY A 73 18.57 -2.79 -21.11
N PHE A 74 18.57 -2.18 -19.93
CA PHE A 74 19.80 -1.62 -19.36
C PHE A 74 20.69 -2.76 -18.87
N LYS A 75 21.90 -2.84 -19.41
CA LYS A 75 22.97 -3.72 -18.93
C LYS A 75 24.04 -2.84 -18.33
N GLY A 76 24.31 -3.02 -17.03
CA GLY A 76 25.39 -2.31 -16.36
C GLY A 76 26.76 -2.68 -16.97
N PRO A 77 27.80 -1.87 -16.73
CA PRO A 77 29.17 -2.22 -17.12
C PRO A 77 29.57 -3.56 -16.52
N LYS A 78 30.16 -4.45 -17.34
CA LYS A 78 30.58 -5.80 -16.89
C LYS A 78 31.76 -5.76 -15.93
N ASP A 79 32.51 -4.66 -15.96
CA ASP A 79 33.73 -4.38 -15.23
C ASP A 79 33.50 -3.47 -14.01
N LEU A 80 32.24 -3.24 -13.61
CA LEU A 80 31.90 -2.37 -12.48
C LEU A 80 32.67 -2.73 -11.21
N ALA A 81 32.82 -4.03 -10.91
CA ALA A 81 33.51 -4.52 -9.73
C ALA A 81 35.01 -4.19 -9.72
N SER A 82 35.63 -4.12 -10.89
CA SER A 82 37.07 -3.82 -11.04
C SER A 82 37.34 -2.32 -11.17
N ASN A 83 36.36 -1.55 -11.63
CA ASN A 83 36.50 -0.13 -11.97
C ASN A 83 35.59 0.79 -11.15
N VAL A 84 35.31 0.42 -9.89
CA VAL A 84 34.38 1.14 -8.99
C VAL A 84 34.72 2.63 -8.92
N ASP A 85 35.99 2.97 -8.70
CA ASP A 85 36.44 4.36 -8.54
C ASP A 85 36.21 5.19 -9.81
N LYS A 86 36.41 4.60 -10.98
CA LYS A 86 36.16 5.25 -12.27
C LYS A 86 34.69 5.64 -12.43
N TYR A 87 33.77 4.77 -12.02
CA TYR A 87 32.34 4.98 -12.17
C TYR A 87 31.75 5.87 -11.06
N LEU A 88 32.27 5.81 -9.84
CA LEU A 88 31.78 6.63 -8.73
C LEU A 88 32.34 8.06 -8.77
N TYR A 89 33.60 8.21 -9.16
CA TYR A 89 34.32 9.49 -9.04
C TYR A 89 34.77 10.07 -10.38
N GLY A 90 34.38 9.45 -11.51
CA GLY A 90 34.65 9.99 -12.84
C GLY A 90 36.14 10.10 -13.11
N GLY A 91 36.81 8.94 -13.16
CA GLY A 91 38.27 8.82 -13.18
C GLY A 91 38.99 9.92 -13.97
N LYS A 92 39.65 10.82 -13.24
CA LYS A 92 40.85 11.52 -13.69
C LYS A 92 41.99 11.07 -12.79
N GLN A 93 42.88 10.26 -13.37
CA GLN A 93 44.30 10.34 -13.10
C GLN A 93 44.97 10.69 -14.44
#